data_AF-C3MQ59-F1
#
_entry.id   AF-C3MQ59-F1
#
_cell.length_a   1.000
_cell.length_b   1.000
_cell.length_c   1.000
_cell.angle_alpha   90.00
_cell.angle_beta   90.00
_cell.angle_gamma   90.00
#
_symmetry.space_group_name_H-M   'P 1'
#
loop_
_entity.id
_entity.type
_entity.pdbx_description
1 polymer ?
#
loop_
_entity_poly.entity_id
_entity_poly.type
_entity_poly.pdbx_seq_one_letter_code
_entity_poly.pdbx_strand_id
1 'polypeptide(L)'
;MGHRKLASPRRGSAGLRPRKRSSELLPTPRTWPQINSPNPKLLGFVGYKVGMSHVFMIDDWPNSPTNGKEIYMPVTVLEVPPIIPLALRAYAVDGKGEPNVITEYWSPSSLQFLDITRRIHSLSSFLKNDESKKKFEEKFGSKLDLIKSNLDRIVYFRLLVATQPRKIPSLGKKVPDLVEIQIGGGEKKAQLDYALNVLGKEISIKDVFKEGQLIDVVGVTKGKGFAGVIKRYSVVELPRWHKHRKGSRKIGTRGPSLGTPSYTPQPGQLGFHRRTEYNKRIIKIGDDPKEINPAGGFVRYGIVRNTYILLEGSILGSKKRPIFLREAVRPSYVFENAPKITYVNLLSKQG
;
A
#
# COMPACT_ATOMS: atom_id res chain seq x y z
N MET A 1 -25.02 -40.72 14.11
CA MET A 1 -24.14 -39.54 14.00
C MET A 1 -24.98 -38.27 14.01
N GLY A 2 -24.73 -37.33 14.92
CA GLY A 2 -25.52 -36.10 15.01
C GLY A 2 -25.07 -35.06 13.97
N HIS A 3 -25.84 -34.91 12.89
CA HIS A 3 -25.65 -33.82 11.93
C HIS A 3 -26.13 -32.48 12.54
N ARG A 4 -25.61 -31.37 12.02
CA ARG A 4 -26.04 -30.03 12.42
C ARG A 4 -27.53 -29.84 12.09
N LYS A 5 -28.34 -29.43 13.07
CA LYS A 5 -29.81 -29.25 12.88
C LYS A 5 -30.19 -28.17 11.86
N LEU A 6 -29.55 -27.00 11.92
CA LEU A 6 -29.82 -25.85 11.03
C LEU A 6 -28.54 -25.38 10.36
N ALA A 7 -28.53 -25.29 9.04
CA ALA A 7 -27.39 -24.80 8.27
C ALA A 7 -27.14 -23.30 8.55
N SER A 8 -25.87 -22.89 8.49
CA SER A 8 -25.51 -21.46 8.41
C SER A 8 -24.16 -21.30 7.75
N PRO A 9 -23.87 -20.11 7.19
CA PRO A 9 -22.53 -19.76 6.76
C PRO A 9 -21.49 -19.89 7.88
N ARG A 10 -20.25 -20.15 7.49
CA ARG A 10 -19.11 -20.21 8.42
C ARG A 10 -18.83 -18.81 8.99
N ARG A 11 -18.51 -18.74 10.28
CA ARG A 11 -18.09 -17.48 10.92
C ARG A 11 -16.63 -17.16 10.57
N GLY A 12 -16.45 -16.15 9.72
CA GLY A 12 -15.17 -15.64 9.25
C GLY A 12 -14.57 -16.39 8.05
N SER A 13 -13.83 -15.68 7.20
CA SER A 13 -13.18 -16.27 6.02
C SER A 13 -12.01 -17.21 6.40
N ALA A 14 -11.88 -18.32 5.67
CA ALA A 14 -10.78 -19.26 5.79
C ALA A 14 -9.51 -18.77 5.06
N GLY A 15 -9.65 -18.06 3.94
CA GLY A 15 -8.51 -17.52 3.17
C GLY A 15 -7.73 -16.41 3.87
N LEU A 16 -8.26 -15.88 4.99
CA LEU A 16 -7.58 -14.87 5.81
C LEU A 16 -6.78 -15.47 6.99
N ARG A 17 -6.59 -16.79 7.00
CA ARG A 17 -5.80 -17.51 8.01
C ARG A 17 -4.36 -17.71 7.53
N PRO A 18 -3.36 -17.78 8.44
CA PRO A 18 -3.45 -17.47 9.86
C PRO A 18 -3.63 -15.96 10.11
N ARG A 19 -4.44 -15.61 11.12
CA ARG A 19 -4.64 -14.21 11.54
C ARG A 19 -3.54 -13.79 12.50
N LYS A 20 -2.35 -13.55 11.95
CA LYS A 20 -1.14 -13.15 12.69
C LYS A 20 -0.75 -11.70 12.43
N ARG A 21 0.17 -11.18 13.24
CA ARG A 21 0.78 -9.85 13.03
C ARG A 21 1.54 -9.85 11.69
N SER A 22 1.46 -8.75 10.96
CA SER A 22 2.31 -8.48 9.80
C SER A 22 3.77 -8.43 10.24
N SER A 23 4.69 -8.96 9.45
CA SER A 23 6.14 -8.86 9.67
C SER A 23 6.64 -7.43 9.44
N GLU A 24 6.02 -6.73 8.49
CA GLU A 24 6.41 -5.40 8.06
C GLU A 24 5.26 -4.40 8.27
N LEU A 25 5.62 -3.12 8.42
CA LEU A 25 4.66 -2.02 8.51
C LEU A 25 4.11 -1.59 7.14
N LEU A 26 4.97 -1.61 6.12
CA LEU A 26 4.67 -1.28 4.73
C LEU A 26 4.97 -2.50 3.83
N PRO A 27 4.01 -3.43 3.68
CA PRO A 27 4.21 -4.62 2.88
C PRO A 27 4.22 -4.30 1.39
N THR A 28 5.25 -4.78 0.69
CA THR A 28 5.32 -4.71 -0.78
C THR A 28 4.28 -5.63 -1.42
N PRO A 29 3.64 -5.24 -2.55
CA PRO A 29 2.74 -6.11 -3.28
C PRO A 29 3.45 -7.40 -3.75
N ARG A 30 2.74 -8.54 -3.69
CA ARG A 30 3.28 -9.83 -4.16
C ARG A 30 3.25 -9.98 -5.68
N THR A 31 2.29 -9.30 -6.30
CA THR A 31 2.03 -9.37 -7.73
C THR A 31 1.96 -7.95 -8.29
N TRP A 32 2.18 -7.81 -9.58
CA TRP A 32 2.11 -6.54 -10.29
C TRP A 32 1.25 -6.72 -11.54
N PRO A 33 0.49 -5.69 -11.97
CA PRO A 33 -0.25 -5.76 -13.22
C PRO A 33 0.71 -5.87 -14.40
N GLN A 34 0.30 -6.59 -15.44
CA GLN A 34 0.93 -6.51 -16.75
C GLN A 34 0.24 -5.40 -17.53
N ILE A 35 1.02 -4.44 -18.02
CA ILE A 35 0.49 -3.25 -18.71
C ILE A 35 1.08 -3.18 -20.10
N ASN A 36 0.19 -3.10 -21.09
CA ASN A 36 0.53 -2.92 -22.50
C ASN A 36 0.50 -1.43 -22.83
N SER A 37 1.37 -0.65 -22.18
CA SER A 37 1.59 0.76 -22.53
C SER A 37 2.89 0.85 -23.35
N PRO A 38 2.97 1.69 -24.40
CA PRO A 38 4.20 1.84 -25.18
C PRO A 38 5.34 2.43 -24.35
N ASN A 39 5.02 3.32 -23.40
CA ASN A 39 6.01 4.00 -22.57
C ASN A 39 6.15 3.29 -21.22
N PRO A 40 7.39 3.11 -20.72
CA PRO A 40 7.62 2.59 -19.39
C PRO A 40 7.14 3.58 -18.33
N LYS A 41 6.47 3.07 -17.30
CA LYS A 41 6.03 3.83 -16.12
C LYS A 41 6.19 3.02 -14.85
N LEU A 42 6.24 3.71 -13.71
CA LEU A 42 6.10 3.04 -12.42
C LEU A 42 4.66 2.59 -12.19
N LEU A 43 4.52 1.43 -11.55
CA LEU A 43 3.21 0.82 -11.30
C LEU A 43 2.67 1.06 -9.90
N GLY A 44 3.40 1.81 -9.07
CA GLY A 44 3.07 1.97 -7.67
C GLY A 44 3.67 3.22 -7.05
N PHE A 45 3.16 3.56 -5.87
CA PHE A 45 3.58 4.71 -5.10
C PHE A 45 3.35 4.45 -3.60
N VAL A 46 3.92 5.28 -2.74
CA VAL A 46 3.70 5.19 -1.28
C VAL A 46 3.14 6.50 -0.75
N GLY A 47 2.04 6.40 0.01
CA GLY A 47 1.44 7.52 0.71
C GLY A 47 1.31 7.26 2.21
N TYR A 48 0.97 8.30 2.96
CA TYR A 48 0.70 8.22 4.39
C TYR A 48 -0.75 8.56 4.67
N LYS A 49 -1.42 7.69 5.44
CA LYS A 49 -2.82 7.91 5.78
C LYS A 49 -3.02 9.10 6.70
N VAL A 50 -3.76 10.09 6.22
CA VAL A 50 -4.09 11.32 6.96
C VAL A 50 -5.34 11.09 7.80
N GLY A 51 -6.45 10.81 7.12
CA GLY A 51 -7.78 10.82 7.72
C GLY A 51 -8.85 10.54 6.67
N MET A 52 -10.09 10.84 7.01
CA MET A 52 -11.22 10.71 6.10
C MET A 52 -12.01 12.01 6.10
N SER A 53 -12.61 12.31 4.96
CA SER A 53 -13.67 13.30 4.82
C SER A 53 -14.77 12.71 3.93
N HIS A 54 -15.62 13.55 3.38
CA HIS A 54 -16.55 13.17 2.33
C HIS A 54 -16.56 14.25 1.26
N VAL A 55 -16.95 13.84 0.06
CA VAL A 55 -17.20 14.71 -1.07
C VAL A 55 -18.61 14.46 -1.60
N PHE A 56 -19.16 15.48 -2.25
CA PHE A 56 -20.21 15.25 -3.24
C PHE A 56 -19.56 15.25 -4.62
N MET A 57 -19.99 14.33 -5.46
CA MET A 57 -19.55 14.23 -6.85
C MET A 57 -20.71 13.81 -7.73
N ILE A 58 -20.62 14.09 -9.03
CA ILE A 58 -21.56 13.57 -10.01
C ILE A 58 -21.20 12.10 -10.27
N ASP A 59 -22.16 11.20 -10.09
CA ASP A 59 -22.00 9.79 -10.44
C ASP A 59 -21.85 9.65 -11.95
N ASP A 60 -20.78 9.01 -12.40
CA ASP A 60 -20.43 8.79 -13.80
C ASP A 60 -20.33 7.30 -14.14
N TRP A 61 -20.85 6.42 -13.28
CA TRP A 61 -20.97 5.00 -13.58
C TRP A 61 -22.10 4.77 -14.62
N PRO A 62 -21.81 4.22 -15.80
CA PRO A 62 -22.76 4.19 -16.92
C PRO A 62 -24.07 3.45 -16.60
N ASN A 63 -23.99 2.37 -15.81
CA ASN A 63 -25.12 1.50 -15.47
C ASN A 63 -25.66 1.74 -14.06
N SER A 64 -25.28 2.84 -13.42
CA SER A 64 -25.79 3.19 -12.09
C SER A 64 -27.17 3.87 -12.19
N PRO A 65 -28.14 3.55 -11.32
CA PRO A 65 -29.41 4.27 -11.27
C PRO A 65 -29.27 5.76 -10.90
N THR A 66 -28.12 6.14 -10.35
CA THR A 66 -27.79 7.53 -10.00
C THR A 66 -26.86 8.21 -11.01
N ASN A 67 -26.56 7.59 -12.16
CA ASN A 67 -25.71 8.18 -13.20
C ASN A 67 -26.19 9.59 -13.58
N GLY A 68 -25.27 10.55 -13.63
CA GLY A 68 -25.51 11.97 -13.86
C GLY A 68 -26.05 12.75 -12.67
N LYS A 69 -26.35 12.09 -11.53
CA LYS A 69 -26.84 12.75 -10.30
C LYS A 69 -25.70 12.95 -9.31
N GLU A 70 -25.85 13.94 -8.44
CA GLU A 70 -24.93 14.16 -7.33
C GLU A 70 -25.10 13.07 -6.26
N ILE A 71 -23.98 12.45 -5.87
CA ILE A 71 -23.92 11.41 -4.85
C ILE A 71 -22.99 11.82 -3.70
N TYR A 72 -23.36 11.38 -2.50
CA TYR A 72 -22.49 11.44 -1.34
C TYR A 72 -21.44 10.32 -1.40
N MET A 73 -20.16 10.67 -1.25
CA MET A 73 -19.09 9.69 -1.24
C MET A 73 -18.11 9.93 -0.07
N PRO A 74 -17.94 8.97 0.85
CA PRO A 74 -16.87 9.03 1.83
C PRO A 74 -15.53 8.87 1.13
N VAL A 75 -14.53 9.67 1.52
CA VAL A 75 -13.18 9.60 0.94
C VAL A 75 -12.11 9.49 2.02
N THR A 76 -11.05 8.75 1.72
CA THR A 76 -9.84 8.74 2.54
C THR A 76 -8.80 9.67 1.93
N VAL A 77 -8.20 10.51 2.78
CA VAL A 77 -7.12 11.42 2.40
C VAL A 77 -5.78 10.74 2.68
N LEU A 78 -4.92 10.65 1.66
CA LEU A 78 -3.53 10.24 1.81
C LEU A 78 -2.61 11.40 1.41
N GLU A 79 -1.61 11.69 2.23
CA GLU A 79 -0.54 12.63 1.87
C GLU A 79 0.58 11.84 1.21
N VAL A 80 0.97 12.26 0.00
CA VAL A 80 1.87 11.55 -0.90
C VAL A 80 3.05 12.47 -1.23
N PRO A 81 4.07 12.54 -0.36
CA PRO A 81 5.25 13.32 -0.67
C PRO A 81 5.99 12.63 -1.85
N PRO A 82 6.75 13.38 -2.65
CA PRO A 82 7.49 12.79 -3.75
C PRO A 82 8.44 11.70 -3.25
N ILE A 83 8.54 10.62 -4.02
CA ILE A 83 9.40 9.47 -3.72
C ILE A 83 10.67 9.54 -4.55
N ILE A 84 11.74 8.90 -4.08
CA ILE A 84 13.05 8.91 -4.75
C ILE A 84 13.47 7.48 -5.07
N PRO A 85 13.64 7.11 -6.33
CA PRO A 85 14.29 5.86 -6.71
C PRO A 85 15.78 5.91 -6.40
N LEU A 86 16.24 4.94 -5.63
CA LEU A 86 17.64 4.86 -5.19
C LEU A 86 18.45 3.87 -6.04
N ALA A 87 17.84 2.72 -6.33
CA ALA A 87 18.51 1.63 -7.00
C ALA A 87 17.58 0.92 -7.99
N LEU A 88 18.18 0.32 -9.02
CA LEU A 88 17.53 -0.56 -9.98
C LEU A 88 17.85 -2.01 -9.63
N ARG A 89 16.82 -2.85 -9.48
CA ARG A 89 16.92 -4.31 -9.35
C ARG A 89 16.47 -4.99 -10.62
N ALA A 90 17.31 -5.87 -11.14
CA ALA A 90 17.01 -6.71 -12.29
C ALA A 90 16.68 -8.14 -11.81
N TYR A 91 15.50 -8.65 -12.21
CA TYR A 91 15.09 -10.01 -11.90
C TYR A 91 15.16 -10.89 -13.14
N ALA A 92 15.82 -12.04 -13.03
CA ALA A 92 15.77 -13.11 -14.03
C ALA A 92 15.25 -14.40 -13.41
N VAL A 93 14.83 -15.34 -14.26
CA VAL A 93 14.44 -16.68 -13.83
C VAL A 93 15.68 -17.45 -13.41
N ASP A 94 15.68 -18.04 -12.21
CA ASP A 94 16.73 -18.94 -11.77
C ASP A 94 16.55 -20.36 -12.34
N GLY A 95 17.47 -21.28 -12.04
CA GLY A 95 17.37 -22.67 -12.50
C GLY A 95 16.13 -23.44 -11.99
N LYS A 96 15.36 -22.88 -11.04
CA LYS A 96 14.14 -23.47 -10.49
C LYS A 96 12.87 -22.87 -11.10
N GLY A 97 13.00 -21.90 -12.01
CA GLY A 97 11.84 -21.22 -12.58
C GLY A 97 11.33 -20.04 -11.74
N GLU A 98 12.03 -19.67 -10.66
CA GLU A 98 11.62 -18.58 -9.79
C GLU A 98 12.35 -17.27 -10.15
N PRO A 99 11.67 -16.11 -10.15
CA PRO A 99 12.35 -14.84 -10.37
C PRO A 99 13.28 -14.54 -9.19
N ASN A 100 14.58 -14.44 -9.47
CA ASN A 100 15.60 -14.06 -8.50
C ASN A 100 16.33 -12.78 -8.95
N VAL A 101 16.89 -12.05 -7.98
CA VAL A 101 17.67 -10.84 -8.25
C VAL A 101 19.02 -11.25 -8.84
N ILE A 102 19.32 -10.82 -10.06
CA ILE A 102 20.66 -10.99 -10.65
C ILE A 102 21.62 -10.03 -9.94
N THR A 103 21.30 -8.74 -10.03
CA THR A 103 22.06 -7.66 -9.42
C THR A 103 21.15 -6.47 -9.11
N GLU A 104 21.68 -5.61 -8.24
CA GLU A 104 21.13 -4.29 -7.98
C GLU A 104 22.18 -3.21 -8.27
N TYR A 105 21.81 -2.25 -9.11
CA TYR A 105 22.59 -1.06 -9.40
C TYR A 105 22.11 0.09 -8.53
N TRP A 106 23.00 0.68 -7.73
CA TRP A 106 22.70 1.86 -6.93
C TRP A 106 23.28 3.10 -7.59
N SER A 107 22.47 4.14 -7.76
CA SER A 107 22.95 5.37 -8.38
C SER A 107 23.79 6.20 -7.40
N PRO A 108 24.94 6.76 -7.80
CA PRO A 108 25.70 7.71 -6.97
C PRO A 108 24.85 8.92 -6.55
N SER A 109 24.00 9.42 -7.46
CA SER A 109 23.09 10.54 -7.18
C SER A 109 22.10 10.24 -6.04
N SER A 110 21.79 8.96 -5.81
CA SER A 110 20.85 8.56 -4.77
C SER A 110 21.38 8.75 -3.34
N LEU A 111 22.70 8.88 -3.16
CA LEU A 111 23.33 9.04 -1.85
C LEU A 111 23.20 10.46 -1.29
N GLN A 112 22.86 11.45 -2.12
CA GLN A 112 22.64 12.84 -1.67
C GLN A 112 21.50 12.94 -0.64
N PHE A 113 20.61 11.94 -0.60
CA PHE A 113 19.54 11.86 0.38
C PHE A 113 20.08 11.37 1.74
N LEU A 114 20.71 12.28 2.47
CA LEU A 114 21.35 12.13 3.79
C LEU A 114 20.52 11.41 4.88
N ASP A 115 19.25 11.11 4.63
CA ASP A 115 18.37 10.39 5.55
C ASP A 115 18.32 8.88 5.31
N ILE A 116 18.74 8.40 4.13
CA ILE A 116 18.77 6.96 3.82
C ILE A 116 19.71 6.20 4.74
N THR A 117 20.79 6.86 5.17
CA THR A 117 21.78 6.32 6.11
C THR A 117 21.19 6.00 7.48
N ARG A 118 20.04 6.59 7.85
CA ARG A 118 19.30 6.21 9.08
C ARG A 118 18.62 4.86 8.96
N ARG A 119 18.30 4.43 7.73
CA ARG A 119 17.71 3.12 7.47
C ARG A 119 18.79 2.08 7.16
N ILE A 120 19.75 2.44 6.31
CA ILE A 120 20.86 1.58 5.89
C ILE A 120 22.16 2.23 6.36
N HIS A 121 22.58 1.90 7.58
CA HIS A 121 23.74 2.53 8.20
C HIS A 121 25.04 2.26 7.44
N SER A 122 25.15 1.12 6.76
CA SER A 122 26.32 0.76 5.94
C SER A 122 26.55 1.68 4.75
N LEU A 123 25.54 2.45 4.30
CA LEU A 123 25.74 3.43 3.24
C LEU A 123 26.49 4.68 3.72
N SER A 124 26.52 4.93 5.04
CA SER A 124 27.20 6.10 5.60
C SER A 124 28.70 6.09 5.33
N SER A 125 29.34 4.91 5.22
CA SER A 125 30.77 4.82 4.94
C SER A 125 31.13 5.32 3.55
N PHE A 126 30.23 5.17 2.57
CA PHE A 126 30.46 5.63 1.20
C PHE A 126 30.32 7.15 1.03
N LEU A 127 29.72 7.82 2.01
CA LEU A 127 29.46 9.27 2.00
C LEU A 127 30.53 10.12 2.71
N LYS A 128 31.54 9.50 3.33
CA LYS A 128 32.52 10.22 4.16
C LYS A 128 33.43 11.13 3.35
N ASN A 129 34.15 10.56 2.38
CA ASN A 129 35.19 11.23 1.62
C ASN A 129 35.01 10.95 0.12
N ASP A 130 35.58 11.77 -0.76
CA ASP A 130 35.44 11.59 -2.22
C ASP A 130 36.03 10.28 -2.73
N GLU A 131 37.10 9.77 -2.11
CA GLU A 131 37.61 8.41 -2.41
C GLU A 131 36.57 7.32 -2.14
N SER A 132 35.75 7.49 -1.09
CA SER A 132 34.70 6.53 -0.75
C SER A 132 33.56 6.56 -1.75
N LYS A 133 33.27 7.73 -2.34
CA LYS A 133 32.32 7.88 -3.45
C LYS A 133 32.84 7.20 -4.72
N LYS A 134 34.14 7.35 -5.05
CA LYS A 134 34.74 6.62 -6.18
C LYS A 134 34.64 5.11 -6.01
N LYS A 135 34.94 4.58 -4.81
CA LYS A 135 34.76 3.15 -4.50
C LYS A 135 33.31 2.69 -4.65
N PHE A 136 32.35 3.56 -4.35
CA PHE A 136 30.94 3.26 -4.58
C PHE A 136 30.64 3.16 -6.09
N GLU A 137 31.07 4.15 -6.87
CA GLU A 137 30.90 4.18 -8.32
C GLU A 137 31.50 2.95 -9.00
N GLU A 138 32.72 2.55 -8.65
CA GLU A 138 33.37 1.34 -9.18
C GLU A 138 32.57 0.07 -8.84
N LYS A 139 32.16 -0.05 -7.57
CA LYS A 139 31.44 -1.22 -7.06
C LYS A 139 30.07 -1.41 -7.72
N PHE A 140 29.36 -0.32 -8.01
CA PHE A 140 28.03 -0.39 -8.60
C PHE A 140 28.05 -0.24 -10.13
N GLY A 141 29.02 0.45 -10.71
CA GLY A 141 29.20 0.59 -12.16
C GLY A 141 29.31 -0.76 -12.86
N SER A 142 30.16 -1.66 -12.33
CA SER A 142 30.28 -3.04 -12.82
C SER A 142 28.96 -3.83 -12.80
N LYS A 143 28.06 -3.53 -11.85
CA LYS A 143 26.74 -4.17 -11.78
C LYS A 143 25.79 -3.66 -12.85
N LEU A 144 25.92 -2.40 -13.26
CA LEU A 144 25.12 -1.86 -14.36
C LEU A 144 25.47 -2.54 -15.68
N ASP A 145 26.76 -2.78 -15.92
CA ASP A 145 27.23 -3.47 -17.12
C ASP A 145 26.73 -4.92 -17.16
N LEU A 146 26.71 -5.59 -16.00
CA LEU A 146 26.12 -6.93 -15.86
C LEU A 146 24.61 -6.96 -16.12
N ILE A 147 23.87 -5.88 -15.80
CA ILE A 147 22.44 -5.77 -16.16
C ILE A 147 22.29 -5.63 -17.68
N LYS A 148 23.10 -4.76 -18.30
CA LYS A 148 23.07 -4.54 -19.76
C LYS A 148 23.41 -5.80 -20.54
N SER A 149 24.36 -6.60 -20.08
CA SER A 149 24.75 -7.85 -20.74
C SER A 149 23.71 -8.97 -20.62
N ASN A 150 22.82 -8.92 -19.62
CA ASN A 150 21.82 -9.95 -19.36
C ASN A 150 20.39 -9.52 -19.72
N LEU A 151 20.23 -8.52 -20.59
CA LEU A 151 18.94 -7.88 -20.88
C LEU A 151 17.87 -8.88 -21.33
N ASP A 152 18.25 -9.87 -22.14
CA ASP A 152 17.36 -10.91 -22.67
C ASP A 152 16.85 -11.89 -21.60
N ARG A 153 17.61 -12.07 -20.52
CA ARG A 153 17.24 -12.97 -19.41
C ARG A 153 16.35 -12.30 -18.38
N ILE A 154 16.20 -10.98 -18.42
CA ILE A 154 15.50 -10.20 -17.41
C ILE A 154 13.98 -10.29 -17.63
N VAL A 155 13.27 -10.79 -16.61
CA VAL A 155 11.82 -10.90 -16.60
C VAL A 155 11.17 -9.55 -16.29
N TYR A 156 11.69 -8.81 -15.31
CA TYR A 156 11.19 -7.48 -14.95
C TYR A 156 12.22 -6.66 -14.17
N PHE A 157 12.06 -5.35 -14.26
CA PHE A 157 12.81 -4.38 -13.47
C PHE A 157 11.99 -3.86 -12.30
N ARG A 158 12.63 -3.65 -11.16
CA ARG A 158 12.05 -2.92 -10.03
C ARG A 158 12.99 -1.82 -9.57
N LEU A 159 12.44 -0.68 -9.21
CA LEU A 159 13.16 0.35 -8.50
C LEU A 159 13.03 0.14 -7.00
N LEU A 160 14.13 0.23 -6.28
CA LEU A 160 14.14 0.39 -4.83
C LEU A 160 13.95 1.88 -4.53
N VAL A 161 12.82 2.21 -3.92
CA VAL A 161 12.34 3.57 -3.76
C VAL A 161 12.25 3.92 -2.28
N ALA A 162 12.68 5.13 -1.94
CA ALA A 162 12.58 5.71 -0.61
C ALA A 162 11.49 6.78 -0.53
N THR A 163 10.74 6.78 0.57
CA THR A 163 9.83 7.89 0.91
C THR A 163 10.57 9.04 1.58
N GLN A 164 9.99 10.24 1.54
CA GLN A 164 10.52 11.44 2.20
C GLN A 164 9.66 11.90 3.38
N PRO A 165 9.71 11.22 4.54
CA PRO A 165 8.84 11.55 5.67
C PRO A 165 9.17 12.91 6.31
N ARG A 166 10.37 13.46 6.11
CA ARG A 166 10.74 14.82 6.56
C ARG A 166 9.84 15.91 5.96
N LYS A 167 9.39 15.74 4.72
CA LYS A 167 8.44 16.67 4.08
C LYS A 167 7.08 16.68 4.79
N ILE A 168 6.79 15.70 5.65
CA ILE A 168 5.56 15.61 6.43
C ILE A 168 5.86 15.72 7.94
N PRO A 169 5.89 16.95 8.48
CA PRO A 169 6.10 17.18 9.92
C PRO A 169 5.11 16.41 10.80
N SER A 170 3.87 16.28 10.35
CA SER A 170 2.77 15.57 11.00
C SER A 170 3.09 14.11 11.37
N LEU A 171 4.02 13.45 10.67
CA LEU A 171 4.42 12.07 10.98
C LEU A 171 5.35 11.96 12.19
N GLY A 172 6.14 13.01 12.49
CA GLY A 172 7.21 12.93 13.50
C GLY A 172 8.30 11.91 13.14
N LYS A 173 8.41 11.52 11.87
CA LYS A 173 9.30 10.45 11.38
C LYS A 173 10.38 11.04 10.48
N LYS A 174 11.65 10.68 10.74
CA LYS A 174 12.80 11.06 9.90
C LYS A 174 13.34 9.91 9.06
N VAL A 175 13.08 8.66 9.45
CA VAL A 175 13.61 7.47 8.78
C VAL A 175 12.74 7.15 7.57
N PRO A 176 13.29 7.05 6.35
CA PRO A 176 12.51 6.71 5.16
C PRO A 176 11.98 5.27 5.21
N ASP A 177 10.85 5.03 4.55
CA ASP A 177 10.40 3.68 4.23
C ASP A 177 10.98 3.27 2.88
N LEU A 178 11.47 2.03 2.78
CA LEU A 178 12.02 1.47 1.55
C LEU A 178 11.07 0.42 0.99
N VAL A 179 10.79 0.51 -0.29
CA VAL A 179 9.95 -0.44 -1.01
C VAL A 179 10.48 -0.69 -2.41
N GLU A 180 10.10 -1.80 -3.00
CA GLU A 180 10.29 -2.05 -4.42
C GLU A 180 9.03 -1.67 -5.19
N ILE A 181 9.23 -1.02 -6.34
CA ILE A 181 8.16 -0.66 -7.28
C ILE A 181 8.54 -1.20 -8.66
N GLN A 182 7.67 -2.00 -9.26
CA GLN A 182 7.91 -2.55 -10.59
C GLN A 182 7.69 -1.48 -11.67
N ILE A 183 8.53 -1.53 -12.71
CA ILE A 183 8.34 -0.78 -13.94
C ILE A 183 7.49 -1.64 -14.89
N GLY A 184 6.46 -1.06 -15.48
CA GLY A 184 5.62 -1.70 -16.50
C GLY A 184 5.50 -0.87 -17.76
N GLY A 185 5.03 -1.47 -18.85
CA GLY A 185 5.00 -0.84 -20.16
C GLY A 185 6.37 -0.79 -20.84
N GLY A 186 6.37 -0.59 -22.16
CA GLY A 186 7.56 -0.54 -23.00
C GLY A 186 8.36 -1.83 -23.06
N GLU A 187 9.32 -1.86 -23.98
CA GLU A 187 10.30 -2.93 -24.08
C GLU A 187 11.33 -2.86 -22.94
N LYS A 188 12.05 -3.96 -22.69
CA LYS A 188 13.06 -4.05 -21.62
C LYS A 188 14.14 -2.98 -21.72
N LYS A 189 14.56 -2.64 -22.94
CA LYS A 189 15.56 -1.59 -23.18
C LYS A 189 15.02 -0.22 -22.77
N ALA A 190 13.80 0.12 -23.21
CA ALA A 190 13.15 1.37 -22.82
C ALA A 190 12.91 1.45 -21.29
N GLN A 191 12.56 0.32 -20.65
CA GLN A 191 12.42 0.25 -19.19
C GLN A 191 13.74 0.54 -18.47
N LEU A 192 14.87 0.03 -19.00
CA LEU A 192 16.19 0.29 -18.45
C LEU A 192 16.58 1.77 -18.59
N ASP A 193 16.39 2.36 -19.77
CA ASP A 193 16.69 3.77 -20.02
C ASP A 193 15.85 4.69 -19.14
N TYR A 194 14.55 4.38 -19.00
CA TYR A 194 13.66 5.06 -18.06
C TYR A 194 14.15 4.94 -16.62
N ALA A 195 14.50 3.73 -16.18
CA ALA A 195 15.01 3.51 -14.83
C ALA A 195 16.24 4.40 -14.55
N LEU A 196 17.22 4.40 -15.46
CA LEU A 196 18.45 5.17 -15.32
C LEU A 196 18.20 6.68 -15.26
N ASN A 197 17.25 7.20 -16.06
CA ASN A 197 16.92 8.62 -16.06
C ASN A 197 16.29 9.08 -14.74
N VAL A 198 15.48 8.24 -14.11
CA VAL A 198 14.71 8.63 -12.91
C VAL A 198 15.46 8.36 -11.60
N LEU A 199 16.53 7.56 -11.62
CA LEU A 199 17.36 7.31 -10.43
C LEU A 199 17.91 8.62 -9.82
N GLY A 200 17.69 8.79 -8.52
CA GLY A 200 18.08 9.97 -7.75
C GLY A 200 17.19 11.20 -7.95
N LYS A 201 16.22 11.17 -8.86
CA LYS A 201 15.26 12.26 -9.06
C LYS A 201 13.99 12.04 -8.24
N GLU A 202 13.31 13.13 -7.89
CA GLU A 202 12.02 13.07 -7.24
C GLU A 202 10.92 12.70 -8.25
N ILE A 203 10.08 11.73 -7.90
CA ILE A 203 8.90 11.36 -8.67
C ILE A 203 7.65 11.81 -7.93
N SER A 204 6.78 12.53 -8.63
CA SER A 204 5.49 12.93 -8.12
C SER A 204 4.44 11.84 -8.34
N ILE A 205 3.37 11.85 -7.54
CA ILE A 205 2.24 10.93 -7.75
C ILE A 205 1.56 11.12 -9.11
N LYS A 206 1.58 12.36 -9.65
CA LYS A 206 0.91 12.75 -10.90
C LYS A 206 1.53 12.09 -12.12
N ASP A 207 2.83 11.79 -12.05
CA ASP A 207 3.56 11.10 -13.12
C ASP A 207 3.24 9.60 -13.17
N VAL A 208 2.70 9.05 -12.07
CA VAL A 208 2.45 7.62 -11.88
C VAL A 208 0.98 7.26 -12.08
N PHE A 209 0.08 8.05 -11.48
CA PHE A 209 -1.36 7.80 -11.52
C PHE A 209 -2.14 9.00 -12.06
N LYS A 210 -3.29 8.71 -12.65
CA LYS A 210 -4.24 9.71 -13.14
C LYS A 210 -5.49 9.75 -12.25
N GLU A 211 -6.16 10.89 -12.23
CA GLU A 211 -7.48 11.01 -11.60
C GLU A 211 -8.49 10.10 -12.30
N GLY A 212 -9.43 9.52 -11.55
CA GLY A 212 -10.39 8.54 -12.03
C GLY A 212 -9.85 7.11 -12.14
N GLN A 213 -8.53 6.91 -12.12
CA GLN A 213 -7.92 5.59 -12.23
C GLN A 213 -8.25 4.71 -11.01
N LEU A 214 -8.50 3.42 -11.27
CA LEU A 214 -8.63 2.40 -10.21
C LEU A 214 -7.25 1.91 -9.76
N ILE A 215 -7.07 1.86 -8.44
CA ILE A 215 -5.84 1.38 -7.81
C ILE A 215 -6.13 0.33 -6.74
N ASP A 216 -5.15 -0.51 -6.48
CA ASP A 216 -5.14 -1.44 -5.36
C ASP A 216 -4.34 -0.83 -4.20
N VAL A 217 -4.91 -0.90 -3.02
CA VAL A 217 -4.30 -0.38 -1.80
C VAL A 217 -3.79 -1.53 -0.94
N VAL A 218 -2.49 -1.55 -0.67
CA VAL A 218 -1.83 -2.57 0.14
C VAL A 218 -1.27 -1.96 1.42
N GLY A 219 -1.50 -2.62 2.55
CA GLY A 219 -0.89 -2.18 3.80
C GLY A 219 -1.31 -2.99 5.02
N VAL A 220 -1.16 -2.39 6.20
CA VAL A 220 -1.41 -3.07 7.48
C VAL A 220 -2.56 -2.43 8.24
N THR A 221 -3.58 -3.24 8.50
CA THR A 221 -4.78 -2.86 9.28
C THR A 221 -4.46 -2.33 10.68
N LYS A 222 -5.34 -1.49 11.25
CA LYS A 222 -5.21 -0.99 12.62
C LYS A 222 -5.11 -2.16 13.61
N GLY A 223 -4.14 -2.11 14.52
CA GLY A 223 -3.99 -3.12 15.58
C GLY A 223 -5.13 -3.00 16.60
N LYS A 224 -5.71 -4.14 17.01
CA LYS A 224 -6.75 -4.22 18.04
C LYS A 224 -6.34 -5.12 19.23
N GLY A 225 -5.09 -5.59 19.26
CA GLY A 225 -4.55 -6.45 20.32
C GLY A 225 -5.08 -7.88 20.28
N PHE A 226 -5.04 -8.56 21.43
CA PHE A 226 -5.66 -9.86 21.63
C PHE A 226 -7.18 -9.69 21.76
N ALA A 227 -7.95 -10.43 20.96
CA ALA A 227 -9.40 -10.34 20.93
C ALA A 227 -10.05 -11.72 21.10
N GLY A 228 -11.18 -11.72 21.83
CA GLY A 228 -12.05 -12.89 21.97
C GLY A 228 -12.74 -13.30 20.66
N VAL A 229 -13.31 -14.51 20.65
CA VAL A 229 -13.91 -15.12 19.45
C VAL A 229 -15.04 -14.31 18.84
N ILE A 230 -15.84 -13.62 19.66
CA ILE A 230 -16.95 -12.77 19.18
C ILE A 230 -16.41 -11.63 18.33
N LYS A 231 -15.52 -10.78 18.89
CA LYS A 231 -14.95 -9.64 18.17
C LYS A 231 -14.05 -10.07 17.00
N ARG A 232 -13.37 -11.22 17.13
CA ARG A 232 -12.42 -11.71 16.13
C ARG A 232 -13.14 -12.37 14.95
N TYR A 233 -14.18 -13.17 15.16
CA TYR A 233 -14.83 -13.98 14.12
C TYR A 233 -16.32 -13.68 13.90
N SER A 234 -16.91 -12.76 14.66
CA SER A 234 -18.35 -12.50 14.68
C SER A 234 -19.16 -13.75 15.01
N VAL A 235 -18.65 -14.54 15.96
CA VAL A 235 -19.39 -15.67 16.55
C VAL A 235 -20.48 -15.12 17.45
N VAL A 236 -21.66 -15.74 17.41
CA VAL A 236 -22.80 -15.38 18.27
C VAL A 236 -22.43 -15.63 19.73
N GLU A 237 -22.77 -14.69 20.61
CA GLU A 237 -22.59 -14.85 22.05
C GLU A 237 -23.55 -15.94 22.57
N LEU A 238 -23.07 -16.80 23.46
CA LEU A 238 -23.95 -17.78 24.11
C LEU A 238 -24.99 -17.06 24.98
N PRO A 239 -26.19 -17.64 25.18
CA PRO A 239 -27.21 -17.04 26.03
C PRO A 239 -26.67 -16.67 27.41
N ARG A 240 -26.97 -15.45 27.86
CA ARG A 240 -26.66 -14.99 29.22
C ARG A 240 -27.71 -15.55 30.15
N TRP A 241 -27.53 -16.80 30.54
CA TRP A 241 -28.46 -17.54 31.37
C TRP A 241 -27.78 -17.92 32.69
N HIS A 242 -28.48 -17.83 33.83
CA HIS A 242 -27.89 -18.04 35.17
C HIS A 242 -27.29 -19.45 35.38
N LYS A 243 -27.85 -20.48 34.73
CA LYS A 243 -27.31 -21.86 34.68
C LYS A 243 -26.07 -22.02 33.77
N HIS A 244 -25.76 -21.06 32.91
CA HIS A 244 -24.63 -21.17 31.98
C HIS A 244 -23.32 -20.83 32.70
N ARG A 245 -22.57 -21.86 33.12
CA ARG A 245 -21.29 -21.67 33.83
C ARG A 245 -20.13 -21.34 32.87
N LYS A 246 -19.10 -20.65 33.39
CA LYS A 246 -17.83 -20.32 32.71
C LYS A 246 -17.96 -19.36 31.51
N GLY A 247 -18.86 -18.37 31.60
CA GLY A 247 -18.95 -17.23 30.67
C GLY A 247 -19.67 -17.49 29.34
N SER A 248 -20.25 -16.42 28.77
CA SER A 248 -21.02 -16.43 27.51
C SER A 248 -20.17 -16.17 26.26
N ARG A 249 -19.04 -15.47 26.41
CA ARG A 249 -18.25 -14.91 25.29
C ARG A 249 -17.27 -15.91 24.66
N LYS A 250 -17.75 -17.12 24.41
CA LYS A 250 -16.98 -18.26 23.88
C LYS A 250 -17.77 -18.98 22.80
N ILE A 251 -17.10 -19.90 22.09
CA ILE A 251 -17.79 -20.85 21.22
C ILE A 251 -18.39 -21.98 22.06
N GLY A 252 -19.53 -22.53 21.65
CA GLY A 252 -20.15 -23.68 22.32
C GLY A 252 -19.30 -24.94 22.20
N THR A 253 -19.15 -25.45 20.98
CA THR A 253 -18.39 -26.68 20.69
C THR A 253 -17.11 -26.36 19.90
N ARG A 254 -15.97 -26.92 20.31
CA ARG A 254 -14.69 -26.75 19.60
C ARG A 254 -14.49 -27.73 18.44
N GLY A 255 -15.04 -28.92 18.53
CA GLY A 255 -14.95 -29.97 17.53
C GLY A 255 -15.66 -31.25 17.96
N PRO A 256 -15.77 -32.24 17.07
CA PRO A 256 -16.24 -33.59 17.39
C PRO A 256 -15.24 -34.35 18.28
N SER A 257 -15.64 -35.52 18.79
CA SER A 257 -14.79 -36.39 19.61
C SER A 257 -13.62 -36.98 18.83
N LEU A 258 -13.84 -37.33 17.56
CA LEU A 258 -12.81 -37.87 16.67
C LEU A 258 -12.42 -36.78 15.67
N GLY A 259 -11.12 -36.44 15.66
CA GLY A 259 -10.53 -35.43 14.79
C GLY A 259 -10.48 -34.02 15.41
N THR A 260 -9.42 -33.27 15.09
CA THR A 260 -9.25 -31.88 15.53
C THR A 260 -9.54 -30.92 14.38
N PRO A 261 -10.70 -30.23 14.37
CA PRO A 261 -11.02 -29.30 13.30
C PRO A 261 -10.11 -28.08 13.38
N SER A 262 -9.29 -27.90 12.34
CA SER A 262 -8.37 -26.76 12.27
C SER A 262 -9.11 -25.43 12.18
N TYR A 263 -10.37 -25.38 11.72
CA TYR A 263 -11.09 -24.17 11.33
C TYR A 263 -11.91 -23.48 12.42
N THR A 264 -11.96 -24.06 13.62
CA THR A 264 -12.72 -23.52 14.74
C THR A 264 -12.25 -22.12 15.12
N PRO A 265 -13.17 -21.14 15.26
CA PRO A 265 -12.84 -19.81 15.78
C PRO A 265 -12.19 -19.88 17.17
N GLN A 266 -11.00 -19.30 17.31
CA GLN A 266 -10.25 -19.23 18.57
C GLN A 266 -9.90 -17.78 18.89
N PRO A 267 -9.74 -17.39 20.18
CA PRO A 267 -9.27 -16.07 20.54
C PRO A 267 -7.82 -15.87 20.07
N GLY A 268 -7.38 -14.61 19.93
CA GLY A 268 -6.03 -14.31 19.48
C GLY A 268 -5.91 -12.92 18.87
N GLN A 269 -4.78 -12.65 18.20
CA GLN A 269 -4.51 -11.38 17.56
C GLN A 269 -5.64 -10.97 16.60
N LEU A 270 -6.11 -9.72 16.74
CA LEU A 270 -7.00 -9.04 15.81
C LEU A 270 -6.37 -7.72 15.35
N GLY A 271 -6.37 -7.50 14.04
CA GLY A 271 -5.75 -6.34 13.42
C GLY A 271 -4.23 -6.47 13.35
N PHE A 272 -3.58 -5.45 12.79
CA PHE A 272 -2.18 -5.52 12.39
C PHE A 272 -1.90 -6.64 11.38
N HIS A 273 -2.89 -6.94 10.54
CA HIS A 273 -2.79 -7.88 9.43
C HIS A 273 -2.47 -7.15 8.12
N ARG A 274 -1.62 -7.76 7.28
CA ARG A 274 -1.42 -7.38 5.88
C ARG A 274 -2.71 -7.61 5.07
N ARG A 275 -3.19 -6.59 4.35
CA ARG A 275 -4.38 -6.66 3.50
C ARG A 275 -4.14 -5.89 2.20
N THR A 276 -4.88 -6.31 1.18
CA THR A 276 -5.02 -5.63 -0.11
C THR A 276 -6.50 -5.33 -0.30
N GLU A 277 -6.83 -4.07 -0.52
CA GLU A 277 -8.14 -3.63 -0.99
C GLU A 277 -8.01 -3.33 -2.48
N TYR A 278 -8.85 -3.96 -3.29
CA TYR A 278 -8.80 -3.82 -4.75
C TYR A 278 -9.72 -2.69 -5.22
N ASN A 279 -9.44 -2.15 -6.41
CA ASN A 279 -10.34 -1.28 -7.17
C ASN A 279 -10.84 -0.05 -6.38
N LYS A 280 -9.92 0.66 -5.73
CA LYS A 280 -10.19 1.98 -5.15
C LYS A 280 -10.01 3.06 -6.20
N ARG A 281 -11.02 3.89 -6.42
CA ARG A 281 -10.91 5.00 -7.38
C ARG A 281 -10.16 6.18 -6.80
N ILE A 282 -9.26 6.76 -7.59
CA ILE A 282 -8.66 8.07 -7.32
C ILE A 282 -9.68 9.15 -7.68
N ILE A 283 -10.10 9.90 -6.68
CA ILE A 283 -11.12 10.94 -6.82
C ILE A 283 -10.50 12.28 -7.23
N LYS A 284 -9.39 12.64 -6.57
CA LYS A 284 -8.63 13.87 -6.84
C LYS A 284 -7.17 13.69 -6.46
N ILE A 285 -6.28 14.33 -7.20
CA ILE A 285 -4.88 14.54 -6.85
C ILE A 285 -4.68 16.05 -6.75
N GLY A 286 -4.44 16.56 -5.54
CA GLY A 286 -4.32 18.00 -5.29
C GLY A 286 -3.02 18.37 -4.61
N ASP A 287 -2.59 19.62 -4.78
CA ASP A 287 -1.43 20.18 -4.10
C ASP A 287 -1.80 21.27 -3.10
N ASP A 288 -2.95 21.94 -3.26
CA ASP A 288 -3.33 23.06 -2.39
C ASP A 288 -3.83 22.56 -1.02
N PRO A 289 -3.12 22.90 0.08
CA PRO A 289 -3.56 22.56 1.44
C PRO A 289 -4.94 23.10 1.81
N LYS A 290 -5.38 24.23 1.22
CA LYS A 290 -6.64 24.89 1.58
C LYS A 290 -7.87 24.08 1.16
N GLU A 291 -7.76 23.33 0.08
CA GLU A 291 -8.87 22.55 -0.48
C GLU A 291 -9.23 21.30 0.34
N ILE A 292 -8.33 20.88 1.25
CA ILE A 292 -8.47 19.58 1.92
C ILE A 292 -8.43 19.64 3.44
N ASN A 293 -7.73 20.62 4.03
CA ASN A 293 -7.55 20.67 5.47
C ASN A 293 -8.83 21.19 6.14
N PRO A 294 -9.44 20.42 7.06
CA PRO A 294 -10.55 20.92 7.83
C PRO A 294 -10.08 21.97 8.84
N ALA A 295 -11.00 22.80 9.34
CA ALA A 295 -10.70 23.71 10.44
C ALA A 295 -10.07 22.97 11.63
N GLY A 296 -8.89 23.42 12.09
CA GLY A 296 -8.11 22.76 13.15
C GLY A 296 -7.28 21.54 12.70
N GLY A 297 -7.33 21.16 11.42
CA GLY A 297 -6.59 20.05 10.84
C GLY A 297 -7.16 18.66 11.17
N PHE A 298 -6.56 17.62 10.60
CA PHE A 298 -7.02 16.25 10.81
C PHE A 298 -6.65 15.75 12.21
N VAL A 299 -7.66 15.31 12.97
CA VAL A 299 -7.51 14.75 14.33
C VAL A 299 -6.41 13.67 14.39
N ARG A 300 -5.44 13.81 15.28
CA ARG A 300 -4.28 12.89 15.43
C ARG A 300 -3.37 12.76 14.20
N TYR A 301 -3.49 13.64 13.23
CA TYR A 301 -2.55 13.73 12.11
C TYR A 301 -1.89 15.11 12.12
N GLY A 302 -2.68 16.17 11.96
CA GLY A 302 -2.22 17.53 11.75
C GLY A 302 -2.72 18.07 10.41
N ILE A 303 -1.93 18.96 9.82
CA ILE A 303 -2.23 19.63 8.55
C ILE A 303 -1.50 18.89 7.43
N VAL A 304 -2.19 18.69 6.30
CA VAL A 304 -1.64 18.20 5.03
C VAL A 304 -0.94 19.37 4.35
N ARG A 305 0.33 19.20 3.97
CA ARG A 305 1.13 20.30 3.36
C ARG A 305 1.65 19.98 1.97
N ASN A 306 1.80 18.69 1.66
CA ASN A 306 2.28 18.23 0.37
C ASN A 306 1.10 17.82 -0.51
N THR A 307 1.44 17.36 -1.71
CA THR A 307 0.52 16.66 -2.60
C THR A 307 -0.26 15.59 -1.84
N TYR A 308 -1.55 15.55 -2.07
CA TYR A 308 -2.46 14.60 -1.48
C TYR A 308 -3.31 13.92 -2.54
N ILE A 309 -3.84 12.76 -2.18
CA ILE A 309 -4.85 12.09 -2.97
C ILE A 309 -6.10 11.82 -2.16
N LEU A 310 -7.23 11.95 -2.82
CA LEU A 310 -8.53 11.51 -2.35
C LEU A 310 -8.83 10.14 -2.97
N LEU A 311 -9.08 9.16 -2.11
CA LEU A 311 -9.44 7.81 -2.53
C LEU A 311 -10.85 7.47 -2.09
N GLU A 312 -11.55 6.75 -2.95
CA GLU A 312 -12.91 6.30 -2.69
C GLU A 312 -13.02 5.41 -1.44
N GLY A 313 -13.94 5.79 -0.56
CA GLY A 313 -14.31 5.05 0.62
C GLY A 313 -13.25 5.04 1.71
N SER A 314 -13.42 4.10 2.64
CA SER A 314 -12.44 3.84 3.68
C SER A 314 -11.28 3.01 3.13
N ILE A 315 -10.07 3.31 3.60
CA ILE A 315 -8.88 2.48 3.40
C ILE A 315 -8.49 1.79 4.70
N LEU A 316 -7.81 0.66 4.63
CA LEU A 316 -7.11 0.03 5.75
C LEU A 316 -6.10 0.94 6.48
N GLY A 317 -5.66 0.50 7.66
CA GLY A 317 -4.63 1.18 8.46
C GLY A 317 -5.12 2.33 9.33
N SER A 318 -4.27 2.72 10.29
CA SER A 318 -4.47 3.90 11.14
C SER A 318 -3.92 5.16 10.47
N LYS A 319 -4.25 6.33 11.02
CA LYS A 319 -3.57 7.59 10.68
C LYS A 319 -2.05 7.47 10.88
N LYS A 320 -1.26 8.25 10.14
CA LYS A 320 0.22 8.26 10.09
C LYS A 320 0.87 6.95 9.61
N ARG A 321 0.08 6.00 9.10
CA ARG A 321 0.61 4.72 8.60
C ARG A 321 0.98 4.83 7.12
N PRO A 322 2.14 4.32 6.68
CA PRO A 322 2.42 4.21 5.26
C PRO A 322 1.50 3.19 4.60
N ILE A 323 1.10 3.49 3.37
CA ILE A 323 0.19 2.71 2.55
C ILE A 323 0.81 2.63 1.16
N PHE A 324 0.84 1.43 0.62
CA PHE A 324 1.31 1.18 -0.74
C PHE A 324 0.13 1.27 -1.70
N LEU A 325 0.29 2.06 -2.74
CA LEU A 325 -0.65 2.21 -3.84
C LEU A 325 -0.06 1.48 -5.04
N ARG A 326 -0.83 0.60 -5.64
CA ARG A 326 -0.45 -0.15 -6.84
C ARG A 326 -1.53 0.08 -7.89
N GLU A 327 -1.16 0.16 -9.14
CA GLU A 327 -2.12 0.09 -10.23
C GLU A 327 -2.98 -1.18 -10.12
N ALA A 328 -4.28 -1.07 -10.41
CA ALA A 328 -5.20 -2.19 -10.22
C ALA A 328 -4.77 -3.40 -11.05
N VAL A 329 -4.63 -4.57 -10.41
CA VAL A 329 -4.29 -5.81 -11.13
C VAL A 329 -5.45 -6.31 -11.98
N ARG A 330 -6.68 -6.02 -11.55
CA ARG A 330 -7.92 -6.40 -12.22
C ARG A 330 -8.94 -5.26 -12.09
N PRO A 331 -8.78 -4.18 -12.88
CA PRO A 331 -9.71 -3.06 -12.83
C PRO A 331 -11.11 -3.55 -13.19
N SER A 332 -12.10 -3.22 -12.37
CA SER A 332 -13.50 -3.57 -12.64
C SER A 332 -14.11 -2.75 -13.78
N TYR A 333 -13.60 -1.54 -13.98
CA TYR A 333 -14.02 -0.61 -15.01
C TYR A 333 -12.86 0.36 -15.32
N VAL A 334 -12.82 0.88 -16.54
CA VAL A 334 -11.84 1.90 -16.94
C VAL A 334 -12.61 3.19 -17.20
N PHE A 335 -12.41 4.18 -16.33
CA PHE A 335 -13.01 5.50 -16.51
C PHE A 335 -12.20 6.31 -17.52
N GLU A 336 -12.89 6.96 -18.44
CA GLU A 336 -12.27 7.85 -19.43
C GLU A 336 -11.97 9.23 -18.85
N ASN A 337 -12.88 9.72 -17.99
CA ASN A 337 -12.85 11.07 -17.48
C ASN A 337 -12.48 11.13 -15.98
N ALA A 338 -11.91 12.26 -15.58
CA ALA A 338 -11.70 12.59 -14.18
C ALA A 338 -13.07 12.79 -13.47
N PRO A 339 -13.22 12.33 -12.22
CA PRO A 339 -14.44 12.53 -11.44
C PRO A 339 -14.78 14.01 -11.28
N LYS A 340 -16.06 14.36 -11.49
CA LYS A 340 -16.55 15.73 -11.27
C LYS A 340 -16.98 15.93 -9.82
N ILE A 341 -16.15 16.61 -9.04
CA ILE A 341 -16.40 16.90 -7.62
C ILE A 341 -17.15 18.23 -7.52
N THR A 342 -18.28 18.23 -6.83
CA THR A 342 -19.11 19.42 -6.59
C THR A 342 -18.79 20.07 -5.26
N TYR A 343 -18.45 19.28 -4.24
CA TYR A 343 -18.17 19.78 -2.89
C TYR A 343 -17.17 18.89 -2.15
N VAL A 344 -16.28 19.52 -1.37
CA VAL A 344 -15.37 18.85 -0.44
C VAL A 344 -15.64 19.35 0.97
N ASN A 345 -15.88 18.44 1.92
CA ASN A 345 -16.16 18.84 3.29
C ASN A 345 -14.90 19.24 4.06
N LEU A 346 -14.84 20.52 4.46
CA LEU A 346 -13.78 21.13 5.26
C LEU A 346 -14.17 21.43 6.72
N LEU A 347 -15.35 20.97 7.17
CA LEU A 347 -15.78 21.15 8.55
C LEU A 347 -14.86 20.39 9.52
N SER A 348 -14.63 21.00 10.69
CA SER A 348 -13.86 20.41 11.79
C SER A 348 -14.36 19.00 12.12
N LYS A 349 -13.42 18.10 12.40
CA LYS A 349 -13.71 16.71 12.77
C LYS A 349 -13.58 16.46 14.28
N GLN A 350 -13.47 17.51 15.09
CA GLN A 350 -13.27 17.38 16.54
C GLN A 350 -14.56 17.13 17.32
N GLY A 351 -15.72 17.24 16.69
CA GLY A 351 -17.03 17.11 17.32
C GLY A 351 -17.70 18.46 17.47
#